data_AF-R1D8Y5-F1
#
_entry.id   AF-R1D8Y5-F1
#
_cell.length_a   1.000
_cell.length_b   1.000
_cell.length_c   1.000
_cell.angle_alpha   90.00
_cell.angle_beta   90.00
_cell.angle_gamma   90.00
#
_symmetry.space_group_name_H-M   'P 1'
#
loop_
_entity.id
_entity.type
_entity.pdbx_description
1 polymer ?
#
loop_
_entity_poly.entity_id
_entity_poly.type
_entity_poly.pdbx_seq_one_letter_code
_entity_poly.pdbx_strand_id
1 'polypeptide(L)'
;MRPPSASAKRARGTPPPVRVLSEGEALAKPSTDDRSYRLVELPNAMRVLLISDPQMSAEEDTGDGHGDEDEGEGDSEEGEEGEEGEEEGEGADSEGEGADSVKKASFALCVGVGYLSDPPNANGLAHFVEHMVFMGTEKYPDENEWAAFLSSHGGEDNGETDAETTCFYFDVHPNYLREGLDRFCQFFAAPRFAWGSSERE
;
A
#
# COMPACT_ATOMS: atom_id res chain seq x y z
N MET A 1 -42.57 -5.25 -11.57
CA MET A 1 -41.72 -5.95 -10.58
C MET A 1 -40.87 -4.91 -9.89
N ARG A 2 -40.95 -4.81 -8.56
CA ARG A 2 -40.18 -3.84 -7.76
C ARG A 2 -38.89 -4.54 -7.31
N PRO A 3 -37.70 -3.93 -7.41
CA PRO A 3 -36.48 -4.58 -6.92
C PRO A 3 -36.53 -4.67 -5.38
N PRO A 4 -36.02 -5.75 -4.77
CA PRO A 4 -35.85 -5.77 -3.33
C PRO A 4 -34.76 -4.78 -2.94
N SER A 5 -35.13 -3.95 -1.97
CA SER A 5 -34.32 -2.92 -1.32
C SER A 5 -33.62 -3.52 -0.09
N ALA A 6 -32.46 -2.93 0.22
CA ALA A 6 -31.70 -2.94 1.46
C ALA A 6 -30.64 -4.03 1.64
N SER A 7 -29.38 -3.63 1.41
CA SER A 7 -28.20 -4.19 2.06
C SER A 7 -28.43 -4.32 3.56
N ALA A 8 -28.50 -5.55 4.04
CA ALA A 8 -28.49 -5.85 5.46
C ALA A 8 -27.13 -5.41 6.03
N LYS A 9 -27.11 -4.35 6.85
CA LYS A 9 -25.96 -4.03 7.70
C LYS A 9 -25.69 -5.24 8.59
N ARG A 10 -24.64 -5.99 8.28
CA ARG A 10 -24.15 -7.11 9.09
C ARG A 10 -23.90 -6.57 10.49
N ALA A 11 -24.62 -7.08 11.49
CA ALA A 11 -24.35 -6.74 12.87
C ALA A 11 -22.88 -7.07 13.17
N ARG A 12 -22.13 -6.11 13.71
CA ARG A 12 -20.75 -6.33 14.18
C ARG A 12 -20.83 -7.19 15.44
N GLY A 13 -21.01 -8.50 15.24
CA GLY A 13 -20.82 -9.49 16.29
C GLY A 13 -19.39 -9.38 16.84
N THR A 14 -19.19 -9.87 18.06
CA THR A 14 -17.86 -9.92 18.68
C THR A 14 -16.90 -10.59 17.70
N PRO A 15 -15.77 -9.94 17.33
CA PRO A 15 -14.83 -10.54 16.42
C PRO A 15 -14.38 -11.89 16.99
N PRO A 16 -14.30 -12.94 16.16
CA PRO A 16 -13.87 -14.25 16.63
C PRO A 16 -12.47 -14.15 17.26
N PRO A 17 -12.18 -14.96 18.30
CA PRO A 17 -10.97 -14.80 19.10
C PRO A 17 -9.72 -15.00 18.24
N VAL A 18 -8.80 -14.04 18.34
CA VAL A 18 -7.48 -14.10 17.68
C VAL A 18 -6.54 -14.95 18.52
N ARG A 19 -5.81 -15.86 17.89
CA ARG A 19 -4.82 -16.71 18.58
C ARG A 19 -3.46 -16.03 18.58
N VAL A 20 -2.93 -15.71 19.76
CA VAL A 20 -1.55 -15.21 19.89
C VAL A 20 -0.59 -16.39 19.75
N LEU A 21 0.30 -16.33 18.76
CA LEU A 21 1.33 -17.35 18.51
C LEU A 21 2.64 -17.03 19.21
N SER A 22 3.01 -15.74 19.26
CA SER A 22 4.22 -15.25 19.94
C SER A 22 4.06 -13.76 20.29
N GLU A 23 4.65 -13.33 21.40
CA GLU A 23 4.59 -11.95 21.88
C GLU A 23 5.85 -11.59 22.68
N GLY A 24 6.28 -10.33 22.60
CA GLY A 24 7.37 -9.79 23.41
C GLY A 24 8.72 -10.43 23.07
N GLU A 25 9.47 -10.84 24.10
CA GLU A 25 10.82 -11.41 23.97
C GLU A 25 10.87 -12.79 23.29
N ALA A 26 9.72 -13.42 23.04
CA ALA A 26 9.65 -14.68 22.34
C ALA A 26 9.98 -14.57 20.83
N LEU A 27 9.98 -13.36 20.28
CA LEU A 27 10.47 -13.06 18.94
C LEU A 27 11.90 -12.53 19.02
N ALA A 28 12.84 -13.21 18.39
CA ALA A 28 14.23 -12.79 18.35
C ALA A 28 14.33 -11.43 17.63
N LYS A 29 14.92 -10.44 18.31
CA LYS A 29 15.21 -9.12 17.76
C LYS A 29 16.57 -8.60 18.24
N PRO A 30 17.22 -7.68 17.50
CA PRO A 30 18.43 -7.02 17.96
C PRO A 30 18.21 -6.28 19.29
N SER A 31 19.25 -6.19 20.13
CA SER A 31 19.17 -5.45 21.41
C SER A 31 18.95 -3.95 21.24
N THR A 32 19.22 -3.42 20.04
CA THR A 32 19.00 -2.02 19.65
C THR A 32 17.59 -1.75 19.13
N ASP A 33 16.75 -2.78 18.95
CA ASP A 33 15.39 -2.63 18.44
C ASP A 33 14.40 -2.39 19.57
N ASP A 34 13.88 -1.17 19.68
CA ASP A 34 12.90 -0.73 20.67
C ASP A 34 11.44 -1.04 20.29
N ARG A 35 11.19 -1.55 19.08
CA ARG A 35 9.84 -1.89 18.60
C ARG A 35 9.28 -3.11 19.32
N SER A 36 7.96 -3.14 19.44
CA SER A 36 7.21 -4.26 20.02
C SER A 36 6.61 -5.12 18.93
N TYR A 37 6.73 -6.45 19.07
CA TYR A 37 6.27 -7.41 18.08
C TYR A 37 5.25 -8.38 18.66
N ARG A 38 4.22 -8.70 17.88
CA ARG A 38 3.23 -9.73 18.22
C ARG A 38 2.86 -10.51 16.98
N LEU A 39 3.06 -11.83 17.01
CA LEU A 39 2.61 -12.75 15.98
C LEU A 39 1.26 -13.34 16.38
N VAL A 40 0.27 -13.19 15.52
CA VAL A 40 -1.08 -13.73 15.74
C VAL A 40 -1.54 -14.55 14.55
N GLU A 41 -2.51 -15.42 14.79
CA GLU A 41 -3.26 -16.13 13.76
C GLU A 41 -4.73 -15.77 13.86
N LEU A 42 -5.27 -15.33 12.73
CA LEU A 42 -6.67 -14.99 12.58
C LEU A 42 -7.52 -16.26 12.37
N PRO A 43 -8.84 -16.20 12.61
CA PRO A 43 -9.72 -17.37 12.46
C PRO A 43 -9.83 -17.94 11.05
N ASN A 44 -9.42 -17.18 10.03
CA ASN A 44 -9.26 -17.65 8.65
C ASN A 44 -7.85 -18.22 8.37
N ALA A 45 -7.08 -18.53 9.41
CA ALA A 45 -5.71 -19.04 9.39
C ALA A 45 -4.64 -18.09 8.83
N MET A 46 -4.97 -16.82 8.55
CA MET A 46 -3.96 -15.83 8.21
C MET A 46 -3.04 -15.57 9.39
N ARG A 47 -1.73 -15.58 9.14
CA ARG A 47 -0.71 -15.19 10.12
C ARG A 47 -0.39 -13.71 9.93
N VAL A 48 -0.36 -12.97 11.03
CA VAL A 48 -0.13 -11.53 11.04
C VAL A 48 0.96 -11.20 12.05
N LEU A 49 2.01 -10.52 11.58
CA LEU A 49 3.02 -9.92 12.44
C LEU A 49 2.66 -8.45 12.66
N LEU A 50 2.34 -8.09 13.90
CA LEU A 50 2.10 -6.72 14.30
C LEU A 50 3.39 -6.13 14.82
N ILE A 51 3.74 -4.94 14.32
CA ILE A 51 4.92 -4.17 14.72
C ILE A 51 4.41 -2.83 15.26
N SER A 52 4.76 -2.51 16.50
CA SER A 52 4.44 -1.23 17.13
C SER A 52 5.73 -0.48 17.40
N ASP A 53 5.89 0.66 16.75
CA ASP A 53 7.02 1.55 16.95
C ASP A 53 6.65 2.64 17.97
N PRO A 54 7.33 2.72 19.13
CA PRO A 54 7.04 3.73 20.16
C PRO A 54 7.33 5.17 19.68
N GLN A 55 8.15 5.33 18.65
CA GLN A 55 8.52 6.64 18.12
C GLN A 55 7.51 7.15 17.07
N MET A 56 6.45 6.38 16.78
CA MET A 56 5.38 6.76 15.86
C MET A 56 4.38 7.73 16.49
N SER A 57 4.32 7.83 17.82
CA SER A 57 3.27 8.53 18.56
C SER A 57 3.67 9.93 19.07
N ALA A 58 4.69 10.57 18.49
CA ALA A 58 5.36 11.68 19.17
C ALA A 58 5.01 13.10 18.67
N GLU A 59 4.35 13.31 17.53
CA GLU A 59 4.09 14.69 17.06
C GLU A 59 2.62 14.88 16.70
N GLU A 60 1.93 15.69 17.52
CA GLU A 60 0.69 16.36 17.11
C GLU A 60 1.07 17.32 16.00
N ASP A 61 0.84 16.91 14.75
CA ASP A 61 0.93 17.75 13.56
C ASP A 61 -0.04 18.94 13.68
N THR A 62 0.44 20.04 14.25
CA THR A 62 -0.20 21.36 14.15
C THR A 62 0.36 22.07 12.93
N GLY A 63 0.03 21.58 11.74
CA GLY A 63 0.52 22.11 10.46
C GLY A 63 -0.61 22.62 9.56
N ASP A 64 -1.35 23.64 10.01
CA ASP A 64 -2.25 24.42 9.15
C ASP A 64 -1.39 25.22 8.16
N GLY A 65 -1.26 24.73 6.94
CA GLY A 65 -0.39 25.27 5.89
C GLY A 65 -1.14 25.52 4.59
N HIS A 66 -2.28 26.21 4.63
CA HIS A 66 -2.93 26.74 3.44
C HIS A 66 -2.19 28.00 2.98
N GLY A 67 -1.19 27.82 2.13
CA GLY A 67 -0.51 28.88 1.39
C GLY A 67 -0.90 28.80 -0.08
N ASP A 68 -1.97 29.51 -0.42
CA ASP A 68 -2.40 29.83 -1.77
C ASP A 68 -1.40 30.78 -2.45
N GLU A 69 -1.44 30.82 -3.79
CA GLU A 69 -0.80 31.78 -4.72
C GLU A 69 0.67 31.52 -5.16
N ASP A 70 0.86 31.07 -6.41
CA ASP A 70 1.56 31.88 -7.42
C ASP A 70 1.17 31.46 -8.86
N GLU A 71 0.68 32.42 -9.63
CA GLU A 71 0.40 32.33 -11.06
C GLU A 71 1.64 32.81 -11.84
N GLY A 72 2.11 32.01 -12.80
CA GLY A 72 3.20 32.42 -13.69
C GLY A 72 3.14 31.73 -15.05
N GLU A 73 2.46 32.35 -16.01
CA GLU A 73 2.53 32.02 -17.43
C GLU A 73 3.87 32.47 -18.06
N GLY A 74 4.42 31.69 -19.00
CA GLY A 74 5.60 32.06 -19.78
C GLY A 74 5.95 31.02 -20.85
N ASP A 75 5.44 31.26 -22.06
CA ASP A 75 5.66 30.54 -23.33
C ASP A 75 7.02 30.90 -23.99
N SER A 76 7.72 29.90 -24.58
CA SER A 76 8.35 29.96 -25.93
C SER A 76 9.45 28.89 -26.18
N GLU A 77 9.13 27.99 -27.13
CA GLU A 77 9.88 27.44 -28.29
C GLU A 77 11.33 26.84 -28.23
N GLU A 78 11.38 25.58 -28.70
CA GLU A 78 12.29 24.87 -29.66
C GLU A 78 13.84 24.93 -29.59
N GLY A 79 14.46 23.74 -29.70
CA GLY A 79 15.88 23.56 -30.05
C GLY A 79 16.33 22.09 -30.05
N GLU A 80 16.97 21.66 -31.13
CA GLU A 80 17.28 20.28 -31.57
C GLU A 80 18.46 19.56 -30.87
N GLU A 81 18.40 18.22 -30.98
CA GLU A 81 19.42 17.14 -31.04
C GLU A 81 20.92 17.38 -30.73
N GLY A 82 21.55 16.43 -30.01
CA GLY A 82 23.00 16.18 -30.12
C GLY A 82 23.71 15.46 -28.95
N GLU A 83 23.98 14.17 -29.18
CA GLU A 83 25.19 13.37 -28.81
C GLU A 83 25.66 13.11 -27.36
N GLU A 84 26.37 11.98 -27.29
CA GLU A 84 26.77 11.13 -26.16
C GLU A 84 27.90 11.70 -25.28
N GLY A 85 27.88 11.33 -23.99
CA GLY A 85 29.00 11.53 -23.07
C GLY A 85 28.81 10.72 -21.80
N GLU A 86 29.60 9.66 -21.66
CA GLU A 86 29.78 8.89 -20.42
C GLU A 86 30.53 9.77 -19.41
N GLU A 87 29.93 10.08 -18.26
CA GLU A 87 30.64 10.65 -17.11
C GLU A 87 30.49 9.74 -15.89
N GLU A 88 31.63 9.22 -15.42
CA GLU A 88 31.79 8.55 -14.14
C GLU A 88 31.66 9.58 -13.01
N GLY A 89 30.54 9.53 -12.29
CA GLY A 89 30.31 10.32 -11.08
C GLY A 89 30.76 9.58 -9.83
N GLU A 90 31.99 9.83 -9.39
CA GLU A 90 32.45 9.48 -8.04
C GLU A 90 31.79 10.41 -6.99
N GLY A 91 31.18 9.78 -5.97
CA GLY A 91 31.05 10.24 -4.59
C GLY A 91 30.80 11.72 -4.29
N ALA A 92 29.56 12.03 -3.93
CA ALA A 92 29.29 13.05 -2.92
C ALA A 92 28.14 12.55 -2.03
N ASP A 93 28.50 11.89 -0.93
CA ASP A 93 27.62 11.72 0.22
C ASP A 93 27.27 13.12 0.74
N SER A 94 26.19 13.69 0.21
CA SER A 94 25.57 14.86 0.81
C SER A 94 24.89 14.40 2.09
N GLU A 95 25.65 14.44 3.18
CA GLU A 95 25.10 14.50 4.53
C GLU A 95 24.31 15.82 4.65
N GLY A 96 23.12 15.83 4.06
CA GLY A 96 22.11 16.85 4.27
C GLY A 96 21.54 16.67 5.66
N GLU A 97 21.79 17.65 6.53
CA GLU A 97 21.18 17.79 7.84
C GLU A 97 19.65 17.70 7.74
N GLY A 98 19.10 16.62 8.29
CA GLY A 98 17.75 16.45 8.83
C GLY A 98 16.62 17.26 8.20
N ALA A 99 16.16 16.85 7.00
CA ALA A 99 14.73 16.95 6.74
C ALA A 99 14.06 15.92 7.67
N ASP A 100 13.24 16.37 8.62
CA ASP A 100 12.37 15.49 9.40
C ASP A 100 11.44 14.76 8.42
N SER A 101 11.89 13.62 7.90
CA SER A 101 11.07 12.77 7.04
C SER A 101 9.90 12.31 7.87
N VAL A 102 8.69 12.72 7.47
CA VAL A 102 7.46 12.32 8.14
C VAL A 102 7.43 10.81 8.26
N LYS A 103 7.33 10.29 9.49
CA LYS A 103 7.25 8.85 9.70
C LYS A 103 5.98 8.31 9.06
N LYS A 104 6.10 7.20 8.34
CA LYS A 104 4.97 6.50 7.72
C LYS A 104 4.65 5.20 8.45
N ALA A 105 3.36 4.86 8.49
CA ALA A 105 2.91 3.54 8.88
C ALA A 105 2.73 2.68 7.62
N SER A 106 3.02 1.39 7.70
CA SER A 106 3.00 0.50 6.54
C SER A 106 2.21 -0.77 6.81
N PHE A 107 1.73 -1.38 5.74
CA PHE A 107 1.11 -2.69 5.76
C PHE A 107 1.52 -3.48 4.52
N ALA A 108 1.71 -4.79 4.69
CA ALA A 108 2.04 -5.70 3.59
C ALA A 108 1.23 -6.99 3.72
N LEU A 109 0.83 -7.56 2.59
CA LEU A 109 0.20 -8.86 2.49
C LEU A 109 0.88 -9.64 1.37
N CYS A 110 1.34 -10.85 1.68
CA CYS A 110 1.87 -11.75 0.67
C CYS A 110 1.05 -13.03 0.56
N VAL A 111 0.69 -13.37 -0.67
CA VAL A 111 -0.04 -14.59 -1.05
C VAL A 111 0.99 -15.61 -1.52
N GLY A 112 0.92 -16.83 -0.99
CA GLY A 112 1.78 -17.96 -1.39
C GLY A 112 1.39 -18.57 -2.74
N VAL A 113 1.17 -17.72 -3.74
CA VAL A 113 0.90 -18.06 -5.14
C VAL A 113 1.63 -17.02 -6.00
N GLY A 114 2.35 -17.49 -7.02
CA GLY A 114 3.09 -16.65 -7.97
C GLY A 114 2.97 -17.17 -9.39
N TYR A 115 3.81 -16.69 -10.31
CA TYR A 115 3.68 -17.02 -11.75
C TYR A 115 3.91 -18.50 -12.08
N LEU A 116 4.55 -19.30 -11.21
CA LEU A 116 4.63 -20.76 -11.42
C LEU A 116 3.27 -21.47 -11.27
N SER A 117 2.27 -20.78 -10.73
CA SER A 117 0.90 -21.27 -10.63
C SER A 117 0.01 -20.82 -11.79
N ASP A 118 0.57 -20.11 -12.78
CA ASP A 118 -0.18 -19.67 -13.94
C ASP A 118 -0.78 -20.88 -14.71
N PRO A 119 -2.04 -20.78 -15.15
CA PRO A 119 -2.61 -21.80 -16.02
C PRO A 119 -1.77 -21.95 -17.31
N PRO A 120 -1.63 -23.16 -17.86
CA PRO A 120 -0.81 -23.39 -19.07
C PRO A 120 -1.24 -22.57 -20.30
N ASN A 121 -2.47 -22.07 -20.30
CA ASN A 121 -3.05 -21.25 -21.36
C ASN A 121 -3.18 -19.76 -20.99
N ALA A 122 -2.57 -19.31 -19.90
CA ALA A 122 -2.64 -17.94 -19.40
C ALA A 122 -1.35 -17.58 -18.63
N ASN A 123 -0.20 -17.61 -19.30
CA ASN A 123 1.07 -17.16 -18.72
C ASN A 123 0.99 -15.65 -18.41
N GLY A 124 1.51 -15.25 -17.26
CA GLY A 124 1.43 -13.88 -16.75
C GLY A 124 0.14 -13.58 -15.99
N LEU A 125 -0.75 -14.56 -15.75
CA LEU A 125 -2.03 -14.30 -15.11
C LEU A 125 -1.88 -13.84 -13.66
N ALA A 126 -0.94 -14.41 -12.89
CA ALA A 126 -0.68 -13.96 -11.52
C ALA A 126 -0.28 -12.48 -11.48
N HIS A 127 0.64 -12.08 -12.36
CA HIS A 127 1.08 -10.69 -12.50
C HIS A 127 -0.06 -9.80 -12.97
N PHE A 128 -0.83 -10.21 -13.97
CA PHE A 128 -1.99 -9.46 -14.43
C PHE A 128 -3.04 -9.26 -13.31
N VAL A 129 -3.31 -10.28 -12.50
CA VAL A 129 -4.21 -10.16 -11.35
C VAL A 129 -3.68 -9.18 -10.32
N GLU A 130 -2.36 -9.15 -10.09
CA GLU A 130 -1.72 -8.20 -9.18
C GLU A 130 -1.99 -6.74 -9.58
N HIS A 131 -1.86 -6.39 -10.85
CA HIS A 131 -2.21 -5.04 -11.32
C HIS A 131 -3.71 -4.76 -11.22
N MET A 132 -4.53 -5.73 -11.64
CA MET A 132 -5.98 -5.55 -11.71
C MET A 132 -6.66 -5.34 -10.34
N VAL A 133 -6.08 -5.83 -9.24
CA VAL A 133 -6.72 -5.63 -7.91
C VAL A 133 -6.63 -4.19 -7.41
N PHE A 134 -5.71 -3.38 -7.94
CA PHE A 134 -5.64 -1.93 -7.65
C PHE A 134 -6.73 -1.13 -8.37
N MET A 135 -7.32 -1.68 -9.44
CA MET A 135 -8.29 -1.01 -10.32
C MET A 135 -9.73 -1.06 -9.80
N GLY A 136 -9.91 -0.71 -8.54
CA GLY A 136 -11.22 -0.57 -7.92
C GLY A 136 -11.83 -1.88 -7.40
N THR A 137 -12.66 -1.71 -6.37
CA THR A 137 -13.29 -2.77 -5.60
C THR A 137 -14.79 -2.53 -5.46
N GLU A 138 -15.57 -3.52 -5.02
CA GLU A 138 -17.02 -3.30 -4.84
C GLU A 138 -17.34 -2.12 -3.90
N LYS A 139 -16.51 -1.91 -2.87
CA LYS A 139 -16.71 -0.85 -1.88
C LYS A 139 -16.14 0.50 -2.32
N TYR A 140 -15.04 0.49 -3.06
CA TYR A 140 -14.37 1.67 -3.63
C TYR A 140 -14.27 1.49 -5.14
N PRO A 141 -15.35 1.80 -5.89
CA PRO A 141 -15.52 1.38 -7.27
C PRO A 141 -14.72 2.18 -8.29
N ASP A 142 -14.24 3.37 -7.93
CA ASP A 142 -13.50 4.26 -8.83
C ASP A 142 -12.04 3.78 -8.94
N GLU A 143 -11.56 3.59 -10.17
CA GLU A 143 -10.26 2.95 -10.45
C GLU A 143 -9.07 3.71 -9.82
N ASN A 144 -9.14 5.04 -9.79
CA ASN A 144 -8.07 5.89 -9.27
C ASN A 144 -8.23 6.25 -7.79
N GLU A 145 -9.26 5.72 -7.10
CA GLU A 145 -9.54 6.13 -5.71
C GLU A 145 -8.41 5.76 -4.76
N TRP A 146 -7.81 4.58 -4.94
CA TRP A 146 -6.70 4.12 -4.12
C TRP A 146 -5.46 4.99 -4.27
N ALA A 147 -5.03 5.23 -5.52
CA ALA A 147 -3.88 6.08 -5.82
C ALA A 147 -4.11 7.52 -5.33
N ALA A 148 -5.30 8.08 -5.54
CA ALA A 148 -5.66 9.41 -5.05
C ALA A 148 -5.67 9.47 -3.51
N PHE A 149 -6.16 8.41 -2.83
CA PHE A 149 -6.13 8.31 -1.39
C PHE A 149 -4.69 8.31 -0.86
N LEU A 150 -3.79 7.49 -1.42
CA LEU A 150 -2.41 7.46 -0.95
C LEU A 150 -1.68 8.78 -1.21
N SER A 151 -1.80 9.31 -2.43
CA SER A 151 -1.19 10.59 -2.81
C SER A 151 -1.63 11.74 -1.88
N SER A 152 -2.90 11.80 -1.51
CA SER A 152 -3.43 12.83 -0.59
C SER A 152 -3.04 12.65 0.88
N HIS A 153 -2.49 11.49 1.26
CA HIS A 153 -2.12 11.17 2.65
C HIS A 153 -0.64 10.79 2.80
N GLY A 154 0.21 11.27 1.89
CA GLY A 154 1.66 11.07 1.92
C GLY A 154 2.08 9.60 1.86
N GLY A 155 1.30 8.77 1.18
CA GLY A 155 1.52 7.34 1.03
C GLY A 155 1.87 6.94 -0.39
N GLU A 156 2.45 5.75 -0.49
CA GLU A 156 2.81 5.08 -1.75
C GLU A 156 2.50 3.58 -1.61
N ASP A 157 2.28 2.91 -2.74
CA ASP A 157 2.05 1.48 -2.81
C ASP A 157 2.83 0.81 -3.95
N ASN A 158 2.94 -0.50 -3.84
CA ASN A 158 3.47 -1.33 -4.91
C ASN A 158 3.01 -2.79 -4.76
N GLY A 159 3.21 -3.56 -5.83
CA GLY A 159 3.01 -5.00 -5.89
C GLY A 159 4.20 -5.69 -6.57
N GLU A 160 4.42 -6.95 -6.22
CA GLU A 160 5.44 -7.78 -6.86
C GLU A 160 4.95 -9.21 -6.99
N THR A 161 5.05 -9.76 -8.20
CA THR A 161 4.78 -11.17 -8.49
C THR A 161 6.07 -11.91 -8.78
N ASP A 162 6.45 -12.82 -7.89
CA ASP A 162 7.57 -13.74 -8.06
C ASP A 162 7.06 -15.16 -8.40
N ALA A 163 7.96 -16.14 -8.44
CA ALA A 163 7.70 -17.51 -8.86
C ALA A 163 6.60 -18.18 -8.03
N GLU A 164 6.65 -18.04 -6.71
CA GLU A 164 5.76 -18.75 -5.77
C GLU A 164 4.95 -17.79 -4.89
N THR A 165 5.15 -16.48 -5.03
CA THR A 165 4.55 -15.48 -4.17
C THR A 165 4.11 -14.24 -4.93
N THR A 166 3.04 -13.61 -4.46
CA THR A 166 2.60 -12.29 -4.89
C THR A 166 2.44 -11.42 -3.66
N CYS A 167 3.21 -10.36 -3.53
CA CYS A 167 3.20 -9.48 -2.37
C CYS A 167 2.69 -8.08 -2.75
N PHE A 168 1.86 -7.51 -1.87
CA PHE A 168 1.26 -6.19 -2.01
C PHE A 168 1.58 -5.41 -0.76
N TYR A 169 1.92 -4.12 -0.89
CA TYR A 169 2.25 -3.31 0.26
C TYR A 169 2.00 -1.84 0.01
N PHE A 170 1.78 -1.10 1.08
CA PHE A 170 1.70 0.35 1.05
C PHE A 170 2.26 0.96 2.32
N ASP A 171 2.65 2.21 2.23
CA ASP A 171 2.87 3.11 3.35
C ASP A 171 1.93 4.31 3.27
N VAL A 172 1.66 4.92 4.41
CA VAL A 172 0.80 6.11 4.51
C VAL A 172 1.11 6.84 5.80
N HIS A 173 0.73 8.11 5.88
CA HIS A 173 0.76 8.83 7.15
C HIS A 173 -0.01 8.06 8.26
N PRO A 174 0.55 7.87 9.47
CA PRO A 174 0.00 7.00 10.52
C PRO A 174 -1.48 7.22 10.86
N ASN A 175 -1.94 8.47 10.84
CA ASN A 175 -3.35 8.81 11.11
C ASN A 175 -4.33 8.13 10.14
N TYR A 176 -3.87 7.76 8.94
CA TYR A 176 -4.69 7.19 7.87
C TYR A 176 -4.47 5.70 7.67
N LEU A 177 -3.60 5.05 8.46
CA LEU A 177 -3.33 3.60 8.35
C LEU A 177 -4.62 2.77 8.39
N ARG A 178 -5.55 3.11 9.28
CA ARG A 178 -6.81 2.38 9.42
C ARG A 178 -7.70 2.49 8.18
N GLU A 179 -7.75 3.68 7.58
CA GLU A 179 -8.54 3.94 6.38
C GLU A 179 -7.88 3.35 5.13
N GLY A 180 -6.55 3.38 5.07
CA GLY A 180 -5.78 2.68 4.04
C GLY A 180 -5.98 1.18 4.10
N LEU A 181 -5.91 0.59 5.30
CA LEU A 181 -6.14 -0.85 5.50
C LEU A 181 -7.57 -1.28 5.09
N ASP A 182 -8.57 -0.46 5.36
CA ASP A 182 -9.96 -0.73 4.98
C ASP A 182 -10.15 -0.80 3.46
N ARG A 183 -9.44 0.04 2.69
CA ARG A 183 -9.37 0.01 1.22
C ARG A 183 -8.56 -1.17 0.71
N PHE A 184 -7.33 -1.29 1.19
CA PHE A 184 -6.38 -2.34 0.79
C PHE A 184 -6.96 -3.75 1.00
N CYS A 185 -7.67 -3.99 2.11
CA CYS A 185 -8.32 -5.29 2.34
C CYS A 185 -9.41 -5.63 1.31
N GLN A 186 -9.98 -4.65 0.60
CA GLN A 186 -10.98 -4.92 -0.44
C GLN A 186 -10.37 -5.59 -1.68
N PHE A 187 -9.07 -5.39 -1.95
CA PHE A 187 -8.35 -6.04 -3.07
C PHE A 187 -8.46 -7.56 -3.00
N PHE A 188 -8.49 -8.11 -1.78
CA PHE A 188 -8.54 -9.55 -1.52
C PHE A 188 -9.94 -10.06 -1.21
N ALA A 189 -10.90 -9.16 -0.98
CA ALA A 189 -12.26 -9.52 -0.59
C ALA A 189 -13.26 -9.44 -1.76
N ALA A 190 -13.19 -8.36 -2.55
CA ALA A 190 -14.14 -8.10 -3.63
C ALA A 190 -13.55 -7.13 -4.70
N PRO A 191 -12.46 -7.51 -5.40
CA PRO A 191 -11.94 -6.76 -6.55
C PRO A 191 -12.93 -6.83 -7.73
N ARG A 192 -13.03 -5.74 -8.52
CA ARG A 192 -14.04 -5.65 -9.58
C ARG A 192 -13.67 -6.36 -10.87
N PHE A 193 -12.38 -6.39 -11.23
CA PHE A 193 -11.90 -6.85 -12.54
C PHE A 193 -12.74 -6.27 -13.70
N ALA A 194 -12.91 -4.95 -13.70
CA ALA A 194 -13.74 -4.29 -14.70
C ALA A 194 -13.12 -4.44 -16.10
N TRP A 195 -13.94 -4.87 -17.07
CA TRP A 195 -13.47 -5.20 -18.42
C TRP A 195 -12.69 -4.07 -19.09
N GLY A 196 -13.18 -2.83 -18.96
CA GLY A 196 -12.52 -1.68 -19.59
C GLY A 196 -11.11 -1.44 -19.04
N SER A 197 -10.86 -1.75 -17.76
CA SER A 197 -9.56 -1.62 -17.12
C SER A 197 -8.61 -2.74 -17.58
N SER A 198 -9.14 -3.96 -17.72
CA SER A 198 -8.38 -5.13 -18.21
C SER A 198 -7.80 -5.00 -19.62
N GLU A 199 -8.29 -4.10 -20.46
CA GLU A 199 -7.74 -3.86 -21.80
C GLU A 199 -6.62 -2.82 -21.83
N ARG A 200 -6.47 -2.05 -20.74
CA ARG A 200 -5.46 -0.97 -20.64
C ARG A 200 -4.24 -1.36 -19.82
N GLU A 201 -4.38 -2.41 -19.02
CA GLU A 201 -3.29 -3.07 -18.30
C GLU A 201 -2.60 -4.09 -19.21
#